data_AF-H9WNB8-F1
#
_entry.id   AF-H9WNB8-F1
#
_cell.length_a   1.000
_cell.length_b   1.000
_cell.length_c   1.000
_cell.angle_alpha   90.00
_cell.angle_beta   90.00
_cell.angle_gamma   90.00
#
_symmetry.space_group_name_H-M   'P 1'
#
loop_
_entity.id
_entity.type
_entity.pdbx_description
1 polymer ?
#
loop_
_entity_poly.entity_id
_entity_poly.type
_entity_poly.pdbx_seq_one_letter_code
_entity_poly.pdbx_strand_id
1 'polypeptide(L)'
;PIANMPRKRYGCLGAAVNGIFYVIGGLKFGNMNGLSIHPYAYVSSMDSFDPKTNTWLKTKALPMGGCVIACTVVGSCIYMLSSHAVELSFWKYATDTDSWTRIKQPPIPSPLRMDNVLKFSCVTMGSLVYIIQVGGSIDDLLRRSGRN
;
A
#
# COMPACT_ATOMS: atom_id res chain seq x y z
N PRO A 1 7.37 -26.10 -6.69
CA PRO A 1 7.58 -24.72 -7.20
C PRO A 1 6.35 -23.84 -6.93
N ILE A 2 6.52 -22.59 -6.48
CA ILE A 2 5.40 -21.64 -6.27
C ILE A 2 4.88 -21.14 -7.62
N ALA A 3 3.56 -20.98 -7.76
CA ALA A 3 2.93 -20.51 -8.99
C ALA A 3 3.33 -19.07 -9.36
N ASN A 4 3.56 -18.85 -10.65
CA ASN A 4 3.95 -17.55 -11.18
C ASN A 4 2.85 -16.50 -10.99
N MET A 5 3.24 -15.34 -10.48
CA MET A 5 2.33 -14.21 -10.31
C MET A 5 1.79 -13.71 -11.67
N PRO A 6 0.47 -13.44 -11.79
CA PRO A 6 -0.13 -12.95 -13.04
C PRO A 6 0.46 -11.60 -13.50
N ARG A 7 0.85 -10.76 -12.54
CA ARG A 7 1.31 -9.39 -12.77
C ARG A 7 2.65 -9.14 -12.12
N LYS A 8 3.75 -9.21 -12.88
CA LYS A 8 5.09 -8.82 -12.41
C LYS A 8 5.09 -7.36 -11.98
N ARG A 9 5.44 -7.10 -10.72
CA ARG A 9 5.36 -5.78 -10.09
C ARG A 9 6.49 -5.57 -9.10
N TYR A 10 6.85 -4.31 -8.88
CA TYR A 10 7.89 -3.86 -7.96
C TYR A 10 7.30 -2.90 -6.93
N GLY A 11 7.90 -2.84 -5.74
CA GLY A 11 7.45 -1.92 -4.68
C GLY A 11 6.00 -2.15 -4.22
N CYS A 12 5.47 -3.35 -4.39
CA CYS A 12 4.16 -3.72 -3.89
C CYS A 12 4.19 -3.99 -2.38
N LEU A 13 3.02 -3.87 -1.75
CA LEU A 13 2.80 -4.22 -0.35
C LEU A 13 2.32 -5.67 -0.24
N GLY A 14 2.59 -6.30 0.89
CA GLY A 14 2.14 -7.65 1.21
C GLY A 14 1.29 -7.67 2.48
N ALA A 15 0.21 -8.43 2.48
CA ALA A 15 -0.61 -8.70 3.65
C ALA A 15 -1.03 -10.17 3.68
N ALA A 16 -0.97 -10.82 4.83
CA ALA A 16 -1.44 -12.20 4.99
C ALA A 16 -2.61 -12.23 5.98
N VAL A 17 -3.75 -12.78 5.57
CA VAL A 17 -4.95 -12.90 6.42
C VAL A 17 -5.77 -14.11 5.98
N ASN A 18 -6.32 -14.84 6.95
CA ASN A 18 -7.15 -16.03 6.69
C ASN A 18 -6.49 -17.08 5.78
N GLY A 19 -5.16 -17.23 5.85
CA GLY A 19 -4.40 -18.19 5.05
C GLY A 19 -4.14 -17.76 3.60
N ILE A 20 -4.57 -16.55 3.21
CA ILE A 20 -4.36 -16.00 1.87
C ILE A 20 -3.31 -14.89 1.94
N PHE A 21 -2.40 -14.86 0.96
CA PHE A 21 -1.42 -13.79 0.81
C PHE A 21 -1.89 -12.80 -0.27
N TYR A 22 -1.93 -11.52 0.09
CA TYR A 22 -2.39 -10.43 -0.76
C TYR A 22 -1.21 -9.57 -1.18
N VAL A 23 -1.08 -9.36 -2.48
CA VAL A 23 -0.09 -8.48 -3.10
C VAL A 23 -0.79 -7.24 -3.64
N ILE A 24 -0.47 -6.09 -3.05
CA ILE A 24 -1.24 -4.85 -3.22
C ILE A 24 -0.38 -3.78 -3.90
N GLY A 25 -0.93 -3.14 -4.93
CA GLY A 25 -0.32 -2.00 -5.61
C GLY A 25 1.00 -2.34 -6.32
N GLY A 26 1.95 -1.41 -6.30
CA GLY A 26 3.25 -1.54 -6.96
C GLY A 26 3.27 -1.07 -8.42
N LEU A 27 4.43 -1.19 -9.05
CA LEU A 27 4.73 -0.67 -10.38
C LEU A 27 5.11 -1.80 -11.34
N LYS A 28 4.63 -1.73 -12.57
CA LYS A 28 5.14 -2.50 -13.71
C LYS A 28 6.12 -1.64 -14.48
N PHE A 29 7.29 -2.18 -14.79
CA PHE A 29 8.16 -1.60 -15.81
C PHE A 29 7.91 -2.31 -17.13
N GLY A 30 7.72 -1.54 -18.21
CA GLY A 30 7.62 -2.08 -19.57
C GLY A 30 8.93 -2.74 -20.03
N ASN A 31 8.85 -3.54 -21.09
CA ASN A 31 10.03 -4.22 -21.64
C ASN A 31 11.04 -3.20 -22.20
N MET A 32 12.33 -3.43 -21.95
CA MET A 32 13.42 -2.60 -22.47
C MET A 32 13.56 -2.79 -23.99
N ASN A 33 12.79 -2.06 -24.78
CA ASN A 33 13.04 -1.90 -26.22
C ASN A 33 13.57 -0.49 -26.53
N GLY A 34 14.49 -0.02 -25.70
CA GLY A 34 15.47 1.01 -26.07
C GLY A 34 15.03 2.48 -26.13
N LEU A 35 13.75 2.83 -25.93
CA LEU A 35 13.31 4.23 -26.14
C LEU A 35 12.61 4.93 -24.99
N SER A 36 12.10 4.25 -23.96
CA SER A 36 11.69 4.88 -22.68
C SER A 36 11.18 3.83 -21.70
N ILE A 37 11.57 3.94 -20.43
CA ILE A 37 10.94 3.17 -19.35
C ILE A 37 9.80 4.01 -18.79
N HIS A 38 8.57 3.69 -19.17
CA HIS A 38 7.40 4.27 -18.52
C HIS A 38 6.90 3.30 -17.44
N PRO A 39 7.12 3.60 -16.13
CA PRO A 39 6.51 2.82 -15.07
C PRO A 39 4.99 2.96 -15.16
N TYR A 40 4.30 1.83 -15.25
CA TYR A 40 2.85 1.77 -15.13
C TYR A 40 2.50 1.35 -13.70
N ALA A 41 1.84 2.22 -12.95
CA ALA A 41 1.39 1.87 -11.62
C ALA A 41 0.22 0.88 -11.71
N TYR A 42 0.30 -0.23 -10.97
CA TYR A 42 -0.82 -1.11 -10.72
C TYR A 42 -1.72 -0.52 -9.62
N VAL A 43 -2.17 0.71 -9.88
CA VAL A 43 -2.98 1.54 -8.99
C VAL A 43 -4.13 0.69 -8.45
N SER A 44 -4.23 0.62 -7.12
CA SER A 44 -5.32 -0.05 -6.42
C SER A 44 -5.53 -1.54 -6.65
N SER A 45 -4.67 -2.24 -7.39
CA SER A 45 -4.85 -3.69 -7.59
C SER A 45 -4.40 -4.49 -6.36
N MET A 46 -5.08 -5.60 -6.13
CA MET A 46 -4.80 -6.56 -5.06
C MET A 46 -4.93 -7.97 -5.63
N ASP A 47 -3.80 -8.61 -5.92
CA ASP A 47 -3.76 -10.02 -6.29
C ASP A 47 -3.74 -10.87 -5.03
N SER A 48 -4.48 -11.96 -4.99
CA SER A 48 -4.52 -12.86 -3.82
C SER A 48 -3.94 -14.22 -4.21
N PHE A 49 -3.18 -14.85 -3.32
CA PHE A 49 -2.52 -16.12 -3.52
C PHE A 49 -2.91 -17.07 -2.40
N ASP A 50 -3.40 -18.26 -2.77
CA ASP A 50 -3.65 -19.36 -1.85
C ASP A 50 -2.43 -20.30 -1.84
N PRO A 51 -1.66 -20.35 -0.74
CA PRO A 51 -0.51 -21.22 -0.62
C PRO A 51 -0.87 -22.71 -0.54
N LYS A 52 -2.11 -23.06 -0.14
CA LYS A 52 -2.54 -24.46 -0.01
C LYS A 52 -2.75 -25.10 -1.37
N THR A 53 -3.38 -24.38 -2.28
CA THR A 53 -3.61 -24.82 -3.66
C THR A 53 -2.49 -24.38 -4.60
N ASN A 54 -1.59 -23.52 -4.14
CA ASN A 54 -0.54 -22.90 -4.94
C ASN A 54 -1.13 -22.19 -6.17
N THR A 55 -2.21 -21.43 -5.98
CA THR A 55 -2.90 -20.73 -7.07
C THR A 55 -3.13 -19.26 -6.75
N TRP A 56 -3.08 -18.44 -7.80
CA TRP A 56 -3.52 -17.06 -7.74
C TRP A 56 -5.02 -17.00 -7.92
N LEU A 57 -5.69 -16.29 -7.02
CA LEU A 57 -7.12 -16.05 -7.04
C LEU A 57 -7.43 -14.78 -7.84
N LYS A 58 -8.72 -14.47 -7.96
CA LYS A 58 -9.21 -13.29 -8.67
C LYS A 58 -8.61 -11.99 -8.11
N THR A 59 -8.01 -11.19 -8.99
CA THR A 59 -7.57 -9.83 -8.65
C THR A 59 -8.75 -8.97 -8.22
N LYS A 60 -8.55 -8.24 -7.13
CA LYS A 60 -9.47 -7.23 -6.61
C LYS A 60 -8.88 -5.85 -6.86
N ALA A 61 -9.72 -4.83 -6.85
CA ALA A 61 -9.29 -3.45 -6.94
C ALA A 61 -9.94 -2.62 -5.83
N LEU A 62 -9.14 -1.73 -5.23
CA LEU A 62 -9.64 -0.69 -4.34
C LEU A 62 -10.70 0.14 -5.09
N PRO A 63 -11.88 0.41 -4.50
CA PRO A 63 -12.83 1.36 -5.08
C PRO A 63 -12.21 2.76 -5.17
N MET A 64 -12.58 3.52 -6.20
CA MET A 64 -12.06 4.87 -6.49
C MET A 64 -10.57 4.98 -6.82
N GLY A 65 -9.83 3.88 -6.85
CA GLY A 65 -8.43 3.92 -7.26
C GLY A 65 -7.47 4.50 -6.21
N GLY A 66 -6.33 5.01 -6.69
CA GLY A 66 -5.23 5.52 -5.88
C GLY A 66 -4.08 4.52 -5.63
N CYS A 67 -2.92 5.06 -5.30
CA CYS A 67 -1.72 4.29 -5.03
C CYS A 67 -1.74 3.86 -3.56
N VAL A 68 -1.86 2.56 -3.30
CA VAL A 68 -1.76 2.06 -1.92
C VAL A 68 -0.32 2.23 -1.44
N ILE A 69 -0.13 3.03 -0.40
CA ILE A 69 1.19 3.44 0.12
C ILE A 69 1.52 2.75 1.45
N ALA A 70 0.51 2.27 2.18
CA ALA A 70 0.71 1.51 3.40
C ALA A 70 -0.48 0.58 3.64
N CYS A 71 -0.23 -0.59 4.23
CA CYS A 71 -1.29 -1.50 4.64
C CYS A 71 -0.92 -2.27 5.91
N THR A 72 -1.94 -2.79 6.59
CA THR A 72 -1.78 -3.63 7.77
C THR A 72 -3.01 -4.50 7.98
N VAL A 73 -2.92 -5.50 8.86
CA VAL A 73 -3.97 -6.49 9.11
C VAL A 73 -4.43 -6.43 10.57
N VAL A 74 -5.74 -6.38 10.78
CA VAL A 74 -6.39 -6.57 12.09
C VAL A 74 -7.56 -7.53 11.92
N GLY A 75 -7.54 -8.65 12.64
CA GLY A 75 -8.55 -9.69 12.52
C GLY A 75 -8.66 -10.22 11.08
N SER A 76 -9.88 -10.26 10.54
CA SER A 76 -10.18 -10.66 9.16
C SER A 76 -10.04 -9.53 8.13
N CYS A 77 -9.46 -8.38 8.50
CA CYS A 77 -9.52 -7.16 7.71
C CYS A 77 -8.14 -6.61 7.35
N ILE A 78 -8.00 -6.16 6.11
CA ILE A 78 -6.83 -5.42 5.62
C ILE A 78 -7.17 -3.94 5.62
N TYR A 79 -6.39 -3.14 6.34
CA TYR A 79 -6.48 -1.69 6.36
C TYR A 79 -5.42 -1.11 5.44
N MET A 80 -5.80 -0.15 4.60
CA MET A 80 -4.97 0.40 3.53
C MET A 80 -5.09 1.91 3.49
N LEU A 81 -3.95 2.59 3.45
CA LEU A 81 -3.84 3.99 3.12
C LEU A 81 -3.51 4.11 1.63
N SER A 82 -4.32 4.87 0.90
CA SER A 82 -4.17 5.12 -0.53
C SER A 82 -3.98 6.60 -0.80
N SER A 83 -2.98 6.93 -1.60
CA SER A 83 -2.67 8.27 -2.08
C SER A 83 -3.36 8.58 -3.40
N HIS A 84 -3.95 9.75 -3.47
CA HIS A 84 -4.59 10.34 -4.65
C HIS A 84 -3.91 11.67 -5.00
N ALA A 85 -4.30 12.28 -6.12
CA ALA A 85 -3.71 13.53 -6.58
C ALA A 85 -3.83 14.69 -5.56
N VAL A 86 -4.91 14.71 -4.77
CA VAL A 86 -5.24 15.83 -3.87
C VAL A 86 -5.59 15.40 -2.45
N GLU A 87 -5.65 14.09 -2.17
CA GLU A 87 -6.06 13.58 -0.87
C GLU A 87 -5.44 12.23 -0.53
N LEU A 88 -5.54 11.86 0.74
CA LEU A 88 -5.36 10.49 1.21
C LEU A 88 -6.74 9.88 1.49
N SER A 89 -6.86 8.58 1.22
CA SER A 89 -8.06 7.82 1.57
C SER A 89 -7.66 6.60 2.38
N PHE A 90 -8.46 6.29 3.40
CA PHE A 90 -8.24 5.14 4.25
C PHE A 90 -9.36 4.12 4.01
N TRP A 91 -8.97 2.87 3.76
CA TRP A 91 -9.84 1.80 3.33
C TRP A 91 -9.67 0.58 4.22
N LYS A 92 -10.78 -0.10 4.46
CA LYS A 92 -10.84 -1.41 5.08
C LYS A 92 -11.37 -2.39 4.04
N TYR A 93 -10.69 -3.52 3.87
CA TYR A 93 -11.16 -4.67 3.11
C TYR A 93 -11.42 -5.82 4.07
N ALA A 94 -12.68 -6.24 4.16
CA ALA A 94 -13.10 -7.36 5.00
C ALA A 94 -13.04 -8.66 4.17
N THR A 95 -12.16 -9.58 4.56
CA THR A 95 -11.86 -10.78 3.75
C THR A 95 -12.89 -11.90 3.89
N ASP A 96 -13.69 -11.85 4.95
CA ASP A 96 -14.82 -12.75 5.23
C ASP A 96 -16.03 -12.49 4.32
N THR A 97 -16.29 -11.22 4.05
CA THR A 97 -17.48 -10.74 3.33
C THR A 97 -17.16 -10.23 1.93
N ASP A 98 -15.88 -10.22 1.54
CA ASP A 98 -15.39 -9.65 0.28
C ASP A 98 -15.89 -8.21 0.04
N SER A 99 -15.76 -7.37 1.06
CA SER A 99 -16.36 -6.03 1.07
C SER A 99 -15.36 -4.93 1.36
N TRP A 100 -15.56 -3.79 0.70
CA TRP A 100 -14.76 -2.58 0.87
C TRP A 100 -15.52 -1.56 1.70
N THR A 101 -14.83 -0.89 2.61
CA THR A 101 -15.39 0.22 3.38
C THR A 101 -14.38 1.37 3.38
N ARG A 102 -14.79 2.53 2.88
CA ARG A 102 -14.03 3.76 3.07
C ARG A 102 -14.23 4.22 4.51
N ILE A 103 -13.13 4.41 5.22
CA ILE A 103 -13.14 4.83 6.63
C ILE A 103 -12.60 6.24 6.73
N LYS A 104 -13.13 7.00 7.70
CA LYS A 104 -12.60 8.32 8.01
C LYS A 104 -11.14 8.15 8.42
N GLN A 105 -10.24 8.85 7.72
CA GLN A 105 -8.82 8.83 8.06
C GLN A 105 -8.64 9.30 9.52
N PRO A 106 -7.72 8.67 10.28
CA PRO A 106 -7.31 9.23 11.56
C PRO A 106 -6.80 10.67 11.35
N PRO A 107 -6.85 11.55 12.36
CA PRO A 107 -6.39 12.93 12.22
C PRO A 107 -4.93 12.93 11.74
N ILE A 108 -4.70 13.31 10.48
CA ILE A 108 -3.35 13.44 9.94
C ILE A 108 -2.91 14.89 10.22
N PRO A 109 -1.77 15.11 10.90
CA PRO A 109 -1.32 16.46 11.22
C PRO A 109 -1.20 17.32 9.97
N SER A 110 -1.79 18.50 9.99
CA SER A 110 -1.67 19.51 8.94
C SER A 110 -0.53 20.49 9.27
N PRO A 111 0.21 20.99 8.26
CA PRO A 111 0.08 20.68 6.83
C PRO A 111 0.64 19.30 6.48
N LEU A 112 -0.10 18.53 5.67
CA LEU A 112 0.42 17.32 5.05
C LEU A 112 1.46 17.75 4.02
N ARG A 113 2.73 17.77 4.44
CA ARG A 113 3.83 18.16 3.55
C ARG A 113 4.09 17.01 2.58
N MET A 114 3.30 16.88 1.51
CA MET A 114 3.57 15.95 0.40
C MET A 114 4.83 16.38 -0.36
N ASP A 115 5.98 16.34 0.31
CA ASP A 115 7.27 16.29 -0.38
C ASP A 115 7.55 14.84 -0.80
N ASN A 116 8.46 14.67 -1.75
CA ASN A 116 8.81 13.36 -2.30
C ASN A 116 9.49 12.42 -1.29
N VAL A 117 9.55 12.78 0.00
CA VAL A 117 10.28 12.05 1.05
C VAL A 117 9.32 11.45 2.08
N LEU A 118 8.02 11.78 2.07
CA LEU A 118 7.07 11.17 2.98
C LEU A 118 6.90 9.67 2.71
N LYS A 119 7.20 8.87 3.74
CA LYS A 119 6.88 7.45 3.79
C LYS A 119 5.82 7.24 4.86
N PHE A 120 4.77 6.51 4.52
CA PHE A 120 3.78 6.07 5.48
C PHE A 120 4.02 4.61 5.81
N SER A 121 3.85 4.26 7.07
CA SER A 121 3.76 2.87 7.52
C SER A 121 2.45 2.69 8.27
N CYS A 122 1.83 1.53 8.10
CA CYS A 122 0.67 1.14 8.89
C CYS A 122 1.07 -0.04 9.76
N VAL A 123 0.90 0.10 11.08
CA VAL A 123 1.20 -0.97 12.04
C VAL A 123 0.01 -1.23 12.93
N THR A 124 -0.10 -2.47 13.40
CA THR A 124 -1.20 -2.89 14.26
C THR A 124 -0.69 -3.31 15.62
N MET A 125 -1.44 -2.91 16.64
CA MET A 125 -1.19 -3.30 18.02
C MET A 125 -2.53 -3.59 18.69
N GLY A 126 -2.79 -4.87 18.96
CA GLY A 126 -4.11 -5.33 19.38
C GLY A 126 -5.16 -5.06 18.30
N SER A 127 -6.22 -4.32 18.65
CA SER A 127 -7.30 -3.91 17.74
C SER A 127 -7.07 -2.55 17.07
N LEU A 128 -5.97 -1.87 17.38
CA LEU A 128 -5.69 -0.52 16.91
C LEU A 128 -4.80 -0.53 15.66
N VAL A 129 -5.10 0.38 14.73
CA VAL A 129 -4.28 0.66 13.55
C VAL A 129 -3.61 2.02 13.75
N TYR A 130 -2.29 2.03 13.64
CA TYR A 130 -1.48 3.24 13.71
C TYR A 130 -0.97 3.57 12.31
N ILE A 131 -1.12 4.83 11.91
CA ILE A 131 -0.51 5.38 10.71
C ILE A 131 0.69 6.19 11.17
N ILE A 132 1.88 5.72 10.81
CA ILE A 132 3.14 6.37 11.12
C ILE A 132 3.58 7.13 9.88
N GLN A 133 3.62 8.45 10.00
CA GLN A 133 4.26 9.31 9.02
C GLN A 133 5.75 9.40 9.36
N VAL A 134 6.59 8.92 8.45
CA VAL A 134 8.04 9.08 8.52
C VAL A 134 8.43 10.25 7.63
N GLY A 135 8.91 11.33 8.24
CA GLY A 135 9.42 12.51 7.55
C GLY A 135 10.92 12.70 7.79
N GLY A 136 11.64 13.05 6.74
CA GLY A 136 13.03 13.52 6.80
C GLY A 136 14.07 12.51 6.28
N SER A 137 15.01 13.02 5.49
CA SER A 137 16.37 12.47 5.37
C SER A 137 17.16 12.85 6.64
N ILE A 138 18.25 12.14 6.95
CA ILE A 138 19.19 12.57 7.99
C ILE A 138 19.70 14.01 7.73
N ASP A 139 19.71 14.44 6.47
CA ASP A 139 20.05 15.81 6.05
C ASP A 139 19.08 16.87 6.60
N ASP A 140 17.80 16.54 6.78
CA ASP A 140 16.83 17.46 7.36
C ASP A 140 17.02 17.62 8.88
N LEU A 141 17.53 16.58 9.55
CA LEU A 141 17.92 16.64 10.96
C LEU A 141 19.20 17.49 11.12
N LEU A 142 20.18 17.31 10.24
CA LEU A 142 21.44 18.07 10.27
C LEU A 142 21.23 19.55 9.93
N ARG A 143 20.35 19.89 8.97
CA ARG A 143 19.98 21.29 8.69
C ARG A 143 19.28 21.99 9.86
N ARG A 144 18.53 21.25 10.68
CA ARG A 144 17.91 21.80 11.90
C ARG A 144 18.92 21.99 13.02
N SER A 145 19.93 21.11 13.11
CA SER A 145 21.03 21.23 14.08
C SER A 145 21.99 22.40 13.80
N GLY A 146 22.05 22.89 12.55
CA GLY A 146 22.92 24.00 12.14
C GLY A 146 22.32 25.41 12.32
N ARG A 147 21.13 25.52 12.93
CA ARG A 147 20.53 26.80 13.32
C ARG A 147 20.58 26.94 14.84
N ASN A 148 21.79 27.16 15.37
CA ASN A 148 22.03 27.74 16.70
C ASN A 148 22.95 28.94 16.52
#